data_AF-A0A6G1KJK6-F1
#
_entry.id   AF-A0A6G1KJK6-F1
#
_cell.length_a   1.000
_cell.length_b   1.000
_cell.length_c   1.000
_cell.angle_alpha   90.00
_cell.angle_beta   90.00
_cell.angle_gamma   90.00
#
_symmetry.space_group_name_H-M   'P 1'
#
loop_
_entity.id
_entity.type
_entity.pdbx_description
1 polymer ?
#
loop_
_entity_poly.entity_id
_entity_poly.type
_entity_poly.pdbx_seq_one_letter_code
_entity_poly.pdbx_strand_id
1 'polypeptide(L)'
;MYIARFEKCAWTDDTDQALLIILSCLHNHSDPNHLVKLPRNFAARLRIWIERGLLALDRNPCGIGKLVGDVVEAHNYLKHPKDTAVQKWISTKRKVAPNGSLMRTHPIGVICMGLSEQEAWHVATGVGRTTHVDPRCVVACCISVGVIRGLLRGEILIEEHVDQAIERAYEWVLSQPELMNPGLEPDLTNREIRRHLDREEFDKHVYAETLEELKLDSKYKIGYVYKCLGSAILLLRLGMRAVEEGHVPSPKIFEDLMVDLIMEGGDADTNGAAAGALLGAFLGRAGLPLHWADGLAHRDWMNSKIERLTVVLGITEGHGLLTVATGNHPCRIPDEKDEAPYGGK
;
A
#
# COMPACT_ATOMS: atom_id res chain seq x y z
N MET A 1 -14.06 -2.98 26.72
CA MET A 1 -13.69 -1.92 25.77
C MET A 1 -12.32 -1.40 26.18
N TYR A 2 -11.25 -2.14 25.84
CA TYR A 2 -9.89 -1.61 25.94
C TYR A 2 -9.61 -0.93 24.60
N ILE A 3 -9.79 0.39 24.54
CA ILE A 3 -9.19 1.18 23.47
C ILE A 3 -7.69 0.96 23.68
N ALA A 4 -7.04 0.24 22.77
CA ALA A 4 -5.58 0.22 22.75
C ALA A 4 -5.16 1.69 22.71
N ARG A 5 -4.46 2.15 23.76
CA ARG A 5 -3.88 3.49 23.76
C ARG A 5 -2.90 3.50 22.60
N PHE A 6 -3.29 4.08 21.48
CA PHE A 6 -2.35 4.36 20.41
C PHE A 6 -1.22 5.18 21.01
N GLU A 7 0.00 4.70 20.84
CA GLU A 7 1.18 5.45 21.22
C GLU A 7 1.19 6.75 20.41
N LYS A 8 1.54 7.86 21.06
CA LYS A 8 1.54 9.17 20.43
C LYS A 8 2.46 9.15 19.21
N CYS A 9 1.97 9.64 18.07
CA CYS A 9 2.70 9.66 16.80
C CYS A 9 3.10 8.27 16.25
N ALA A 10 2.52 7.18 16.77
CA ALA A 10 2.66 5.86 16.18
C ALA A 10 1.65 5.63 15.04
N TRP A 11 1.94 4.63 14.23
CA TRP A 11 1.08 4.16 13.15
C TRP A 11 0.32 2.88 13.52
N THR A 12 -0.60 2.49 12.64
CA THR A 12 -1.52 1.35 12.71
C THR A 12 -1.11 0.23 11.75
N ASP A 13 -2.02 -0.69 11.43
CA ASP A 13 -1.78 -1.79 10.51
C ASP A 13 -1.50 -1.35 9.07
N ASP A 14 -1.94 -0.16 8.65
CA ASP A 14 -1.62 0.40 7.34
C ASP A 14 -0.11 0.38 7.06
N THR A 15 0.64 0.93 8.01
CA THR A 15 2.09 1.09 7.91
C THR A 15 2.80 -0.21 8.27
N ASP A 16 2.34 -0.95 9.29
CA ASP A 16 2.92 -2.25 9.63
C ASP A 16 2.84 -3.21 8.43
N GLN A 17 1.68 -3.31 7.78
CA GLN A 17 1.51 -4.19 6.62
C GLN A 17 2.29 -3.70 5.39
N ALA A 18 2.43 -2.39 5.18
CA ALA A 18 3.33 -1.85 4.16
C ALA A 18 4.80 -2.22 4.43
N LEU A 19 5.24 -2.14 5.70
CA LEU A 19 6.57 -2.55 6.12
C LEU A 19 6.81 -4.04 5.88
N LEU A 20 5.81 -4.92 6.00
CA LEU A 20 5.99 -6.34 5.66
C LEU A 20 6.40 -6.57 4.20
N ILE A 21 5.93 -5.72 3.28
CA ILE A 21 6.33 -5.75 1.86
C ILE A 21 7.79 -5.30 1.73
N ILE A 22 8.16 -4.18 2.37
CA ILE A 22 9.52 -3.64 2.35
C ILE A 22 10.50 -4.65 2.94
N LEU A 23 10.22 -5.18 4.13
CA LEU A 23 11.05 -6.18 4.80
C LEU A 23 11.16 -7.48 3.99
N SER A 24 10.09 -7.88 3.29
CA SER A 24 10.16 -9.02 2.36
C SER A 24 11.09 -8.73 1.19
N CYS A 25 11.04 -7.54 0.60
CA CYS A 25 11.93 -7.12 -0.49
C CYS A 25 13.39 -7.12 -0.02
N LEU A 26 13.68 -6.44 1.11
CA LEU A 26 15.03 -6.38 1.69
C LEU A 26 15.61 -7.77 1.99
N HIS A 27 14.82 -8.66 2.59
CA HIS A 27 15.29 -10.00 2.95
C HIS A 27 15.60 -10.88 1.74
N ASN A 28 14.88 -10.69 0.62
CA ASN A 28 14.98 -11.58 -0.54
C ASN A 28 15.69 -10.92 -1.74
N HIS A 29 16.26 -9.72 -1.59
CA HIS A 29 16.73 -8.92 -2.72
C HIS A 29 17.76 -9.60 -3.62
N SER A 30 18.57 -10.52 -3.08
CA SER A 30 19.57 -11.27 -3.83
C SER A 30 18.97 -12.39 -4.70
N ASP A 31 17.69 -12.74 -4.51
CA ASP A 31 16.98 -13.73 -5.32
C ASP A 31 16.42 -13.08 -6.60
N PRO A 32 16.80 -13.52 -7.81
CA PRO A 32 16.27 -12.95 -9.05
C PRO A 32 14.75 -13.12 -9.19
N ASN A 33 14.13 -14.06 -8.46
CA ASN A 33 12.69 -14.29 -8.46
C ASN A 33 11.97 -13.68 -7.25
N HIS A 34 12.61 -12.76 -6.50
CA HIS A 34 12.05 -12.20 -5.27
C HIS A 34 10.67 -11.57 -5.46
N LEU A 35 10.41 -10.90 -6.58
CA LEU A 35 9.11 -10.30 -6.89
C LEU A 35 8.03 -11.35 -7.16
N VAL A 36 8.38 -12.46 -7.84
CA VAL A 36 7.46 -13.59 -8.06
C VAL A 36 7.07 -14.26 -6.74
N LYS A 37 8.01 -14.32 -5.78
CA LYS A 37 7.79 -14.91 -4.45
C LYS A 37 7.18 -13.92 -3.46
N LEU A 38 7.17 -12.62 -3.76
CA LEU A 38 6.73 -11.55 -2.85
C LEU A 38 5.32 -11.79 -2.31
N PRO A 39 4.29 -12.19 -3.09
CA PRO A 39 2.97 -12.50 -2.55
C PRO A 39 2.98 -13.57 -1.45
N ARG A 40 3.71 -14.66 -1.66
CA ARG A 40 3.82 -15.75 -0.67
C ARG A 40 4.60 -15.32 0.57
N ASN A 41 5.69 -14.58 0.36
CA ASN A 41 6.52 -14.05 1.45
C ASN A 41 5.79 -13.01 2.29
N PHE A 42 4.97 -12.17 1.65
CA PHE A 42 4.07 -11.24 2.31
C PHE A 42 2.99 -11.97 3.10
N ALA A 43 2.31 -12.96 2.51
CA ALA A 43 1.28 -13.74 3.21
C ALA A 43 1.83 -14.42 4.47
N ALA A 44 3.02 -15.03 4.40
CA ALA A 44 3.68 -15.62 5.57
C ALA A 44 3.99 -14.58 6.66
N ARG A 45 4.49 -13.40 6.28
CA ARG A 45 4.76 -12.30 7.21
C ARG A 45 3.48 -11.74 7.82
N LEU A 46 2.42 -11.62 7.04
CA LEU A 46 1.12 -11.13 7.51
C LEU A 46 0.52 -12.08 8.55
N ARG A 47 0.66 -13.41 8.35
CA ARG A 47 0.25 -14.41 9.34
C ARG A 47 1.01 -14.24 10.66
N ILE A 48 2.33 -14.07 10.60
CA ILE A 48 3.16 -13.83 11.79
C ILE A 48 2.75 -12.53 12.48
N TRP A 49 2.52 -11.46 11.70
CA TRP A 49 2.11 -10.17 12.24
C TRP A 49 0.76 -10.24 12.96
N ILE A 50 -0.23 -10.96 12.44
CA ILE A 50 -1.51 -11.14 13.17
C ILE A 50 -1.31 -11.88 14.49
N GLU A 51 -0.42 -12.88 14.54
CA GLU A 51 -0.18 -13.67 15.75
C GLU A 51 0.70 -12.94 16.80
N ARG A 52 1.65 -12.11 16.35
CA ARG A 52 2.76 -11.62 17.20
C ARG A 52 3.10 -10.15 17.00
N GLY A 53 2.42 -9.46 16.10
CA GLY A 53 2.68 -8.07 15.75
C GLY A 53 3.96 -7.85 14.96
N LEU A 54 4.44 -6.61 14.91
CA LEU A 54 5.66 -6.24 14.20
C LEU A 54 6.87 -6.48 15.11
N LEU A 55 7.38 -7.70 15.07
CA LEU A 55 8.48 -8.19 15.91
C LEU A 55 9.74 -7.31 15.85
N ALA A 56 10.04 -6.71 14.69
CA ALA A 56 11.22 -5.86 14.52
C ALA A 56 11.21 -4.59 15.39
N LEU A 57 10.06 -4.23 15.94
CA LEU A 57 9.86 -3.09 16.84
C LEU A 57 9.20 -3.48 18.17
N ASP A 58 9.04 -4.78 18.43
CA ASP A 58 8.32 -5.32 19.61
C ASP A 58 6.91 -4.71 19.77
N ARG A 59 6.23 -4.49 18.64
CA ARG A 59 4.89 -3.88 18.61
C ARG A 59 3.83 -4.97 18.48
N ASN A 60 2.81 -4.95 19.34
CA ASN A 60 1.63 -5.80 19.20
C ASN A 60 0.84 -5.44 17.93
N PRO A 61 0.12 -6.40 17.32
CA PRO A 61 -0.75 -6.09 16.20
C PRO A 61 -1.90 -5.20 16.68
N CYS A 62 -2.21 -4.18 15.89
CA CYS A 62 -3.27 -3.22 16.17
C CYS A 62 -3.97 -2.88 14.85
N GLY A 63 -5.27 -2.58 14.88
CA GLY A 63 -6.02 -2.14 13.69
C GLY A 63 -6.51 -3.24 12.74
N ILE A 64 -6.28 -4.53 13.03
CA ILE A 64 -6.60 -5.63 12.10
C ILE A 64 -8.04 -5.53 11.56
N GLY A 65 -8.16 -5.27 10.26
CA GLY A 65 -9.43 -5.28 9.56
C GLY A 65 -10.09 -6.67 9.55
N LYS A 66 -11.42 -6.71 9.69
CA LYS A 66 -12.20 -7.97 9.78
C LYS A 66 -11.93 -8.93 8.62
N LEU A 67 -11.88 -8.45 7.38
CA LEU A 67 -11.61 -9.31 6.22
C LEU A 67 -10.20 -9.92 6.28
N VAL A 68 -9.20 -9.13 6.69
CA VAL A 68 -7.82 -9.61 6.83
C VAL A 68 -7.74 -10.69 7.90
N GLY A 69 -8.31 -10.46 9.09
CA GLY A 69 -8.39 -11.47 10.14
C GLY A 69 -9.05 -12.76 9.66
N ASP A 70 -10.26 -12.66 9.11
CA ASP A 70 -11.04 -13.81 8.62
C ASP A 70 -10.29 -14.64 7.55
N VAL A 71 -9.55 -13.98 6.64
CA VAL A 71 -8.82 -14.67 5.57
C VAL A 71 -7.53 -15.31 6.08
N VAL A 72 -6.73 -14.55 6.85
CA VAL A 72 -5.39 -14.95 7.27
C VAL A 72 -5.43 -16.00 8.39
N GLU A 73 -6.51 -16.05 9.16
CA GLU A 73 -6.73 -17.07 10.20
C GLU A 73 -7.22 -18.42 9.68
N ALA A 74 -7.63 -18.50 8.41
CA ALA A 74 -8.03 -19.76 7.83
C ALA A 74 -6.85 -20.73 7.71
N HIS A 75 -7.07 -22.00 8.08
CA HIS A 75 -6.05 -23.06 8.12
C HIS A 75 -5.23 -23.20 6.82
N ASN A 76 -5.84 -23.01 5.66
CA ASN A 76 -5.18 -23.18 4.36
C ASN A 76 -4.47 -21.91 3.85
N TYR A 77 -4.54 -20.79 4.57
CA TYR A 77 -4.03 -19.50 4.12
C TYR A 77 -2.57 -19.54 3.69
N LEU A 78 -1.68 -20.11 4.50
CA LEU A 78 -0.24 -20.16 4.19
C LEU A 78 0.10 -21.03 2.97
N LYS A 79 -0.76 -22.00 2.64
CA LYS A 79 -0.57 -22.86 1.47
C LYS A 79 -1.15 -22.21 0.21
N HIS A 80 -2.33 -21.61 0.34
CA HIS A 80 -3.12 -21.08 -0.77
C HIS A 80 -3.76 -19.72 -0.39
N PRO A 81 -2.97 -18.64 -0.25
CA PRO A 81 -3.48 -17.37 0.28
C PRO A 81 -4.52 -16.74 -0.65
N LYS A 82 -4.23 -16.71 -1.96
CA LYS A 82 -5.16 -16.24 -2.99
C LYS A 82 -6.47 -17.03 -2.97
N ASP A 83 -6.40 -18.35 -2.99
CA ASP A 83 -7.61 -19.18 -3.07
C ASP A 83 -8.44 -19.07 -1.78
N THR A 84 -7.78 -18.93 -0.63
CA THR A 84 -8.45 -18.64 0.65
C THR A 84 -9.21 -17.30 0.60
N ALA A 85 -8.59 -16.26 0.04
CA ALA A 85 -9.24 -14.97 -0.17
C ALA A 85 -10.41 -15.06 -1.17
N VAL A 86 -10.28 -15.86 -2.23
CA VAL A 86 -11.38 -16.16 -3.18
C VAL A 86 -12.56 -16.81 -2.46
N GLN A 87 -12.34 -17.87 -1.69
CA GLN A 87 -13.41 -18.53 -0.94
C GLN A 87 -14.12 -17.56 0.02
N LYS A 88 -13.34 -16.69 0.70
CA LYS A 88 -13.93 -15.67 1.55
C LYS A 88 -14.77 -14.68 0.74
N TRP A 89 -14.25 -14.15 -0.37
CA TRP A 89 -14.98 -13.21 -1.22
C TRP A 89 -16.31 -13.79 -1.73
N ILE A 90 -16.30 -15.05 -2.17
CA ILE A 90 -17.50 -15.79 -2.58
C ILE A 90 -18.51 -15.87 -1.42
N SER A 91 -18.05 -16.22 -0.20
CA SER A 91 -18.91 -16.30 0.99
C SER A 91 -19.58 -14.97 1.36
N THR A 92 -18.96 -13.84 1.01
CA THR A 92 -19.55 -12.50 1.18
C THR A 92 -20.52 -12.10 0.07
N LYS A 93 -20.89 -13.05 -0.80
CA LYS A 93 -21.68 -12.83 -2.02
C LYS A 93 -21.02 -11.84 -2.97
N ARG A 94 -19.68 -11.75 -2.96
CA ARG A 94 -18.88 -10.91 -3.88
C ARG A 94 -19.17 -9.41 -3.74
N LYS A 95 -19.55 -8.97 -2.54
CA LYS A 95 -19.95 -7.58 -2.26
C LYS A 95 -18.97 -6.80 -1.41
N VAL A 96 -18.10 -7.46 -0.65
CA VAL A 96 -17.19 -6.83 0.31
C VAL A 96 -15.90 -6.39 -0.40
N ALA A 97 -15.68 -5.07 -0.48
CA ALA A 97 -14.48 -4.45 -1.06
C ALA A 97 -13.86 -3.39 -0.13
N PRO A 98 -13.21 -3.81 0.96
CA PRO A 98 -12.53 -2.90 1.86
C PRO A 98 -11.17 -2.45 1.31
N ASN A 99 -10.68 -1.33 1.82
CA ASN A 99 -9.42 -0.67 1.44
C ASN A 99 -8.13 -1.34 1.96
N GLY A 100 -8.23 -2.43 2.73
CA GLY A 100 -7.07 -3.01 3.41
C GLY A 100 -5.92 -3.47 2.51
N SER A 101 -6.14 -3.75 1.21
CA SER A 101 -5.04 -3.97 0.26
C SER A 101 -4.42 -2.66 -0.23
N LEU A 102 -5.26 -1.65 -0.51
CA LEU A 102 -4.83 -0.35 -1.02
C LEU A 102 -3.90 0.36 -0.03
N MET A 103 -4.23 0.33 1.26
CA MET A 103 -3.49 1.03 2.32
C MET A 103 -2.01 0.64 2.37
N ARG A 104 -1.67 -0.59 1.97
CA ARG A 104 -0.34 -1.18 2.14
C ARG A 104 0.45 -1.37 0.86
N THR A 105 -0.16 -1.26 -0.32
CA THR A 105 0.52 -1.61 -1.59
C THR A 105 1.43 -0.52 -2.14
N HIS A 106 1.36 0.70 -1.61
CA HIS A 106 2.13 1.85 -2.09
C HIS A 106 3.66 1.61 -2.20
N PRO A 107 4.35 0.82 -1.35
CA PRO A 107 5.80 0.57 -1.52
C PRO A 107 6.14 -0.18 -2.81
N ILE A 108 5.18 -0.91 -3.39
CA ILE A 108 5.38 -1.64 -4.66
C ILE A 108 5.65 -0.66 -5.80
N GLY A 109 5.10 0.56 -5.77
CA GLY A 109 5.40 1.59 -6.77
C GLY A 109 6.87 2.00 -6.78
N VAL A 110 7.49 2.05 -5.60
CA VAL A 110 8.93 2.31 -5.44
C VAL A 110 9.75 1.08 -5.85
N ILE A 111 9.38 -0.11 -5.33
CA ILE A 111 10.08 -1.38 -5.62
C ILE A 111 10.11 -1.69 -7.12
N CYS A 112 9.03 -1.37 -7.84
CA CYS A 112 8.89 -1.64 -9.26
C CYS A 112 9.22 -0.43 -10.14
N MET A 113 9.93 0.58 -9.63
CA MET A 113 10.30 1.79 -10.37
C MET A 113 11.05 1.50 -11.67
N GLY A 114 11.88 0.44 -11.68
CA GLY A 114 12.62 0.00 -12.87
C GLY A 114 11.83 -0.87 -13.85
N LEU A 115 10.61 -1.32 -13.50
CA LEU A 115 9.81 -2.23 -14.30
C LEU A 115 8.80 -1.48 -15.17
N SER A 116 8.17 -2.16 -16.12
CA SER A 116 7.01 -1.63 -16.83
C SER A 116 5.79 -1.49 -15.90
N GLU A 117 4.81 -0.69 -16.33
CA GLU A 117 3.57 -0.47 -15.59
C GLU A 117 2.80 -1.79 -15.36
N GLN A 118 2.71 -2.65 -16.38
CA GLN A 118 2.03 -3.95 -16.27
C GLN A 118 2.75 -4.94 -15.35
N GLU A 119 4.09 -4.96 -15.37
CA GLU A 119 4.87 -5.77 -14.43
C GLU A 119 4.64 -5.31 -12.98
N ALA A 120 4.62 -4.00 -12.74
CA ALA A 120 4.28 -3.46 -11.42
C ALA A 120 2.86 -3.84 -10.98
N TRP A 121 1.88 -3.82 -11.90
CA TRP A 121 0.52 -4.28 -11.62
C TRP A 121 0.44 -5.77 -11.32
N HIS A 122 1.23 -6.62 -11.99
CA HIS A 122 1.32 -8.04 -11.64
C HIS A 122 1.81 -8.24 -10.21
N VAL A 123 2.81 -7.46 -9.76
CA VAL A 123 3.28 -7.51 -8.36
C VAL A 123 2.21 -6.99 -7.39
N ALA A 124 1.58 -5.85 -7.70
CA ALA A 124 0.53 -5.25 -6.89
C ALA A 124 -0.67 -6.18 -6.71
N THR A 125 -1.18 -6.74 -7.80
CA THR A 125 -2.30 -7.70 -7.77
C THR A 125 -1.91 -9.00 -7.07
N GLY A 126 -0.68 -9.49 -7.27
CA GLY A 126 -0.18 -10.67 -6.57
C GLY A 126 -0.23 -10.49 -5.04
N VAL A 127 0.29 -9.37 -4.54
CA VAL A 127 0.30 -9.06 -3.10
C VAL A 127 -1.10 -8.73 -2.58
N GLY A 128 -1.85 -7.87 -3.26
CA GLY A 128 -3.21 -7.45 -2.83
C GLY A 128 -4.17 -8.64 -2.72
N ARG A 129 -4.17 -9.52 -3.73
CA ARG A 129 -5.04 -10.71 -3.80
C ARG A 129 -4.71 -11.80 -2.79
N THR A 130 -3.64 -11.65 -2.00
CA THR A 130 -3.43 -12.52 -0.83
C THR A 130 -4.53 -12.35 0.20
N THR A 131 -5.25 -11.23 0.24
CA THR A 131 -6.41 -11.06 1.15
C THR A 131 -7.61 -10.40 0.50
N HIS A 132 -7.41 -9.54 -0.52
CA HIS A 132 -8.48 -8.78 -1.18
C HIS A 132 -8.50 -9.12 -2.66
N VAL A 133 -9.40 -10.04 -3.06
CA VAL A 133 -9.52 -10.46 -4.47
C VAL A 133 -10.60 -9.70 -5.24
N ASP A 134 -11.42 -8.88 -4.56
CA ASP A 134 -12.50 -8.13 -5.20
C ASP A 134 -11.94 -7.20 -6.30
N PRO A 135 -12.52 -7.16 -7.52
CA PRO A 135 -11.98 -6.37 -8.62
C PRO A 135 -11.81 -4.88 -8.30
N ARG A 136 -12.66 -4.33 -7.43
CA ARG A 136 -12.57 -2.93 -6.97
C ARG A 136 -11.31 -2.70 -6.13
N CYS A 137 -10.95 -3.66 -5.29
CA CYS A 137 -9.71 -3.62 -4.51
C CYS A 137 -8.49 -3.76 -5.42
N VAL A 138 -8.58 -4.65 -6.41
CA VAL A 138 -7.51 -4.91 -7.38
C VAL A 138 -7.20 -3.66 -8.20
N VAL A 139 -8.21 -3.03 -8.81
CA VAL A 139 -7.99 -1.82 -9.64
C VAL A 139 -7.43 -0.68 -8.81
N ALA A 140 -7.89 -0.51 -7.56
CA ALA A 140 -7.38 0.52 -6.68
C ALA A 140 -5.89 0.35 -6.37
N CYS A 141 -5.44 -0.89 -6.13
CA CYS A 141 -4.02 -1.18 -5.92
C CYS A 141 -3.20 -0.90 -7.19
N CYS A 142 -3.71 -1.27 -8.37
CA CYS A 142 -3.04 -1.00 -9.64
C CYS A 142 -2.89 0.51 -9.90
N ILE A 143 -3.94 1.28 -9.65
CA ILE A 143 -3.92 2.75 -9.81
C ILE A 143 -2.91 3.37 -8.85
N SER A 144 -2.98 3.07 -7.55
CA SER A 144 -2.06 3.62 -6.56
C SER A 144 -0.60 3.30 -6.89
N VAL A 145 -0.28 2.04 -7.21
CA VAL A 145 1.08 1.61 -7.56
C VAL A 145 1.54 2.24 -8.87
N GLY A 146 0.70 2.27 -9.90
CA GLY A 146 1.00 2.85 -11.20
C GLY A 146 1.27 4.35 -11.12
N VAL A 147 0.44 5.08 -10.38
CA VAL A 147 0.59 6.54 -10.19
C VAL A 147 1.86 6.85 -9.39
N ILE A 148 2.13 6.16 -8.28
CA ILE A 148 3.38 6.36 -7.52
C ILE A 148 4.59 6.10 -8.41
N ARG A 149 4.60 4.98 -9.14
CA ARG A 149 5.67 4.64 -10.08
C ARG A 149 5.86 5.73 -11.14
N GLY A 150 4.77 6.20 -11.74
CA GLY A 150 4.79 7.23 -12.78
C GLY A 150 5.27 8.59 -12.28
N LEU A 151 4.85 9.00 -11.08
CA LEU A 151 5.33 10.21 -10.40
C LEU A 151 6.85 10.16 -10.19
N LEU A 152 7.36 9.05 -9.63
CA LEU A 152 8.79 8.88 -9.33
C LEU A 152 9.67 8.82 -10.58
N ARG A 153 9.10 8.46 -11.73
CA ARG A 153 9.80 8.41 -13.03
C ARG A 153 9.64 9.68 -13.87
N GLY A 154 8.89 10.67 -13.37
CA GLY A 154 8.56 11.88 -14.13
C GLY A 154 7.64 11.62 -15.33
N GLU A 155 6.91 10.51 -15.34
CA GLU A 155 5.93 10.17 -16.38
C GLU A 155 4.57 10.85 -16.10
N ILE A 156 4.27 11.12 -14.83
CA ILE A 156 3.07 11.84 -14.38
C ILE A 156 3.48 13.20 -13.83
N LEU A 157 3.01 14.27 -14.47
CA LEU A 157 3.40 15.65 -14.14
C LEU A 157 2.19 16.57 -13.91
N ILE A 158 1.06 16.26 -14.53
CA ILE A 158 -0.18 17.04 -14.51
C ILE A 158 -1.38 16.10 -14.33
N GLU A 159 -2.55 16.66 -14.02
CA GLU A 159 -3.78 15.88 -13.78
C GLU A 159 -4.17 15.00 -14.96
N GLU A 160 -3.99 15.46 -16.20
CA GLU A 160 -4.30 14.67 -17.39
C GLU A 160 -3.49 13.36 -17.42
N HIS A 161 -2.22 13.37 -16.98
CA HIS A 161 -1.41 12.16 -16.91
C HIS A 161 -1.92 11.19 -15.82
N VAL A 162 -2.47 11.73 -14.72
CA VAL A 162 -3.12 10.94 -13.66
C VAL A 162 -4.35 10.23 -14.25
N ASP A 163 -5.19 10.95 -14.97
CA ASP A 163 -6.39 10.39 -15.62
C ASP A 163 -6.04 9.29 -16.62
N GLN A 164 -5.02 9.53 -17.46
CA GLN A 164 -4.53 8.52 -18.40
C GLN A 164 -4.00 7.28 -17.66
N ALA A 165 -3.30 7.43 -16.54
CA ALA A 165 -2.81 6.30 -15.74
C ALA A 165 -3.96 5.50 -15.08
N ILE A 166 -5.00 6.21 -14.62
CA ILE A 166 -6.22 5.60 -14.09
C ILE A 166 -6.90 4.73 -15.14
N GLU A 167 -7.13 5.28 -16.33
CA GLU A 167 -7.82 4.56 -17.41
C GLU A 167 -7.02 3.34 -17.89
N ARG A 168 -5.70 3.45 -18.04
CA ARG A 168 -4.85 2.29 -18.40
C ARG A 168 -4.93 1.18 -17.35
N ALA A 169 -4.91 1.51 -16.06
CA ALA A 169 -5.03 0.51 -14.99
C ALA A 169 -6.42 -0.15 -14.99
N TYR A 170 -7.48 0.65 -15.19
CA TYR A 170 -8.86 0.18 -15.25
C TYR A 170 -9.07 -0.78 -16.44
N GLU A 171 -8.64 -0.39 -17.63
CA GLU A 171 -8.68 -1.20 -18.85
C GLU A 171 -7.88 -2.50 -18.70
N TRP A 172 -6.68 -2.41 -18.11
CA TRP A 172 -5.87 -3.59 -17.86
C TRP A 172 -6.60 -4.56 -16.94
N VAL A 173 -7.18 -4.12 -15.82
CA VAL A 173 -7.95 -5.02 -14.93
C VAL A 173 -9.16 -5.63 -15.66
N LEU A 174 -9.91 -4.82 -16.42
CA LEU A 174 -11.06 -5.29 -17.20
C LEU A 174 -10.67 -6.39 -18.21
N SER A 175 -9.47 -6.29 -18.80
CA SER A 175 -8.98 -7.23 -19.80
C SER A 175 -8.58 -8.60 -19.22
N GLN A 176 -8.50 -8.74 -17.90
CA GLN A 176 -8.01 -9.94 -17.22
C GLN A 176 -9.16 -10.77 -16.62
N PRO A 177 -9.51 -11.94 -17.21
CA PRO A 177 -10.64 -12.75 -16.73
C PRO A 177 -10.50 -13.16 -15.25
N GLU A 178 -9.29 -13.52 -14.82
CA GLU A 178 -8.97 -13.91 -13.45
C GLU A 178 -9.07 -12.77 -12.42
N LEU A 179 -8.95 -11.52 -12.87
CA LEU A 179 -9.12 -10.36 -12.01
C LEU A 179 -10.59 -9.97 -11.90
N MET A 180 -11.36 -10.09 -12.99
CA MET A 180 -12.79 -9.79 -13.04
C MET A 180 -13.68 -10.87 -12.43
N ASN A 181 -13.25 -12.14 -12.53
CA ASN A 181 -13.90 -13.30 -11.93
C ASN A 181 -12.87 -14.11 -11.12
N PRO A 182 -12.50 -13.66 -9.91
CA PRO A 182 -11.59 -14.40 -9.04
C PRO A 182 -12.04 -15.85 -8.81
N GLY A 183 -11.18 -16.80 -9.18
CA GLY A 183 -11.48 -18.24 -9.12
C GLY A 183 -12.18 -18.81 -10.35
N LEU A 184 -12.41 -17.99 -11.38
CA LEU A 184 -13.03 -18.37 -12.66
C LEU A 184 -14.32 -19.18 -12.48
N GLU A 185 -15.20 -18.69 -11.61
CA GLU A 185 -16.46 -19.36 -11.31
C GLU A 185 -17.31 -19.51 -12.59
N PRO A 186 -17.62 -20.75 -13.01
CA PRO A 186 -18.23 -21.01 -14.31
C PRO A 186 -19.71 -20.59 -14.38
N ASP A 187 -20.37 -20.45 -13.23
CA ASP A 187 -21.80 -20.17 -13.13
C ASP A 187 -22.14 -18.67 -13.24
N LEU A 188 -21.14 -17.79 -13.29
CA LEU A 188 -21.37 -16.35 -13.43
C LEU A 188 -21.54 -15.94 -14.89
N THR A 189 -22.61 -15.22 -15.17
CA THR A 189 -22.81 -14.61 -16.49
C THR A 189 -21.84 -13.44 -16.72
N ASN A 190 -21.54 -13.13 -17.98
CA ASN A 190 -20.74 -11.94 -18.33
C ASN A 190 -21.31 -10.64 -17.73
N ARG A 191 -22.64 -10.55 -17.58
CA ARG A 191 -23.29 -9.39 -16.96
C ARG A 191 -23.00 -9.30 -15.47
N GLU A 192 -22.95 -10.42 -14.76
CA GLU A 192 -22.61 -10.46 -13.33
C GLU A 192 -21.14 -10.13 -13.11
N ILE A 193 -20.25 -10.68 -13.94
CA ILE A 193 -18.81 -10.40 -13.89
C ILE A 193 -18.55 -8.90 -14.08
N ARG A 194 -19.20 -8.26 -15.07
CA ARG A 194 -19.08 -6.81 -15.30
C ARG A 194 -19.56 -5.96 -14.12
N ARG A 195 -20.51 -6.44 -13.31
CA ARG A 195 -20.98 -5.71 -12.12
C ARG A 195 -19.98 -5.72 -10.97
N HIS A 196 -18.98 -6.61 -10.98
CA HIS A 196 -17.94 -6.56 -9.95
C HIS A 196 -17.06 -5.32 -10.09
N LEU A 197 -16.93 -4.78 -11.30
CA LEU A 197 -16.22 -3.53 -11.59
C LEU A 197 -17.14 -2.58 -12.35
N ASP A 198 -18.09 -2.01 -11.60
CA ASP A 198 -19.06 -1.07 -12.12
C ASP A 198 -18.42 0.30 -12.40
N ARG A 199 -18.54 0.76 -13.65
CA ARG A 199 -17.90 2.01 -14.12
C ARG A 199 -18.51 3.25 -13.47
N GLU A 200 -19.83 3.30 -13.30
CA GLU A 200 -20.52 4.46 -12.73
C GLU A 200 -20.14 4.65 -11.26
N GLU A 201 -20.14 3.57 -10.47
CA GLU A 201 -19.70 3.61 -9.07
C GLU A 201 -18.19 3.92 -8.95
N PHE A 202 -17.36 3.47 -9.89
CA PHE A 202 -15.94 3.81 -9.94
C PHE A 202 -15.73 5.32 -10.20
N ASP A 203 -16.33 5.83 -11.28
CA ASP A 203 -16.14 7.22 -11.71
C ASP A 203 -16.59 8.21 -10.64
N LYS A 204 -17.72 7.92 -9.99
CA LYS A 204 -18.28 8.73 -8.90
C LYS A 204 -17.28 9.04 -7.79
N HIS A 205 -16.32 8.15 -7.53
CA HIS A 205 -15.34 8.35 -6.45
C HIS A 205 -13.99 8.80 -6.99
N VAL A 206 -13.51 8.20 -8.08
CA VAL A 206 -12.17 8.47 -8.61
C VAL A 206 -12.09 9.85 -9.28
N TYR A 207 -13.21 10.35 -9.81
CA TYR A 207 -13.31 11.68 -10.41
C TYR A 207 -14.10 12.67 -9.54
N ALA A 208 -14.23 12.42 -8.24
CA ALA A 208 -14.80 13.38 -7.31
C ALA A 208 -13.99 14.69 -7.33
N GLU A 209 -14.68 15.83 -7.27
CA GLU A 209 -14.04 17.16 -7.31
C GLU A 209 -13.82 17.73 -5.90
N THR A 210 -14.55 17.22 -4.91
CA THR A 210 -14.52 17.69 -3.52
C THR A 210 -14.52 16.52 -2.52
N LEU A 211 -14.01 16.76 -1.31
CA LEU A 211 -14.04 15.75 -0.24
C LEU A 211 -15.49 15.42 0.20
N GLU A 212 -16.39 16.41 0.15
CA GLU A 212 -17.80 16.25 0.50
C GLU A 212 -18.51 15.20 -0.38
N GLU A 213 -18.18 15.15 -1.68
CA GLU A 213 -18.74 14.16 -2.62
C GLU A 213 -18.42 12.71 -2.25
N LEU A 214 -17.25 12.48 -1.64
CA LEU A 214 -16.79 11.16 -1.23
C LEU A 214 -17.53 10.63 0.00
N LYS A 215 -18.12 11.53 0.80
CA LYS A 215 -18.91 11.21 2.01
C LYS A 215 -18.17 10.22 2.91
N LEU A 216 -16.93 10.54 3.28
CA LEU A 216 -15.99 9.61 3.91
C LEU A 216 -16.52 9.03 5.22
N ASP A 217 -17.26 9.82 5.99
CA ASP A 217 -17.89 9.46 7.27
C ASP A 217 -19.16 8.60 7.16
N SER A 218 -19.63 8.28 5.95
CA SER A 218 -20.95 7.66 5.79
C SER A 218 -21.01 6.25 6.40
N LYS A 219 -21.89 6.09 7.41
CA LYS A 219 -21.97 4.95 8.35
C LYS A 219 -21.93 3.55 7.72
N TYR A 220 -22.48 3.36 6.53
CA TYR A 220 -22.62 2.04 5.89
C TYR A 220 -21.51 1.70 4.89
N LYS A 221 -20.61 2.65 4.60
CA LYS A 221 -19.50 2.48 3.64
C LYS A 221 -18.16 2.97 4.22
N ILE A 222 -17.99 2.91 5.55
CA ILE A 222 -16.67 3.11 6.17
C ILE A 222 -15.74 1.98 5.72
N GLY A 223 -14.51 2.32 5.34
CA GLY A 223 -13.53 1.39 4.80
C GLY A 223 -13.77 0.95 3.35
N TYR A 224 -14.70 1.56 2.63
CA TYR A 224 -14.92 1.22 1.21
C TYR A 224 -13.75 1.68 0.34
N VAL A 225 -13.20 0.76 -0.47
CA VAL A 225 -11.96 1.02 -1.22
C VAL A 225 -12.02 2.20 -2.17
N TYR A 226 -13.16 2.46 -2.84
CA TYR A 226 -13.25 3.60 -3.76
C TYR A 226 -13.31 4.94 -3.06
N LYS A 227 -13.83 5.03 -1.84
CA LYS A 227 -13.73 6.26 -1.06
C LYS A 227 -12.28 6.60 -0.74
N CYS A 228 -11.53 5.60 -0.28
CA CYS A 228 -10.11 5.74 0.05
C CYS A 228 -9.27 6.05 -1.20
N LEU A 229 -9.51 5.37 -2.31
CA LEU A 229 -8.85 5.67 -3.59
C LEU A 229 -9.21 7.08 -4.07
N GLY A 230 -10.50 7.43 -4.06
CA GLY A 230 -11.00 8.73 -4.47
C GLY A 230 -10.39 9.88 -3.67
N SER A 231 -10.29 9.73 -2.33
CA SER A 231 -9.63 10.73 -1.49
C SER A 231 -8.15 10.86 -1.83
N ALA A 232 -7.46 9.74 -2.09
CA ALA A 232 -6.04 9.76 -2.42
C ALA A 232 -5.76 10.43 -3.77
N ILE A 233 -6.58 10.16 -4.80
CA ILE A 233 -6.47 10.81 -6.11
C ILE A 233 -6.87 12.29 -6.02
N LEU A 234 -7.94 12.63 -5.31
CA LEU A 234 -8.35 14.02 -5.12
C LEU A 234 -7.26 14.83 -4.42
N LEU A 235 -6.65 14.32 -3.34
CA LEU A 235 -5.55 15.02 -2.67
C LEU A 235 -4.32 15.21 -3.58
N LEU A 236 -4.00 14.22 -4.42
CA LEU A 236 -2.95 14.37 -5.42
C LEU A 236 -3.26 15.52 -6.39
N ARG A 237 -4.50 15.58 -6.92
CA ARG A 237 -4.94 16.66 -7.82
C ARG A 237 -4.89 18.03 -7.13
N LEU A 238 -5.41 18.13 -5.90
CA LEU A 238 -5.34 19.37 -5.11
C LEU A 238 -3.89 19.80 -4.86
N GLY A 239 -3.00 18.84 -4.59
CA GLY A 239 -1.56 19.10 -4.47
C GLY A 239 -0.94 19.63 -5.76
N MET A 240 -1.30 19.04 -6.92
CA MET A 240 -0.85 19.51 -8.24
C MET A 240 -1.30 20.95 -8.52
N ARG A 241 -2.58 21.25 -8.29
CA ARG A 241 -3.15 22.61 -8.44
C ARG A 241 -2.44 23.62 -7.54
N ALA A 242 -2.24 23.27 -6.27
CA ALA A 242 -1.56 24.14 -5.31
C ALA A 242 -0.10 24.45 -5.70
N VAL A 243 0.62 23.46 -6.25
CA VAL A 243 1.99 23.66 -6.76
C VAL A 243 1.98 24.52 -8.03
N GLU A 244 1.02 24.33 -8.92
CA GLU A 244 0.88 25.16 -10.13
C GLU A 244 0.61 26.63 -9.78
N GLU A 245 -0.25 26.89 -8.80
CA GLU A 245 -0.54 28.24 -8.29
C GLU A 245 0.67 28.87 -7.57
N GLY A 246 1.49 28.07 -6.88
CA GLY A 246 2.56 28.53 -5.98
C GLY A 246 4.00 28.33 -6.46
N HIS A 247 4.23 27.71 -7.62
CA HIS A 247 5.51 27.36 -8.28
C HIS A 247 6.58 26.60 -7.44
N VAL A 248 6.41 26.45 -6.12
CA VAL A 248 7.33 25.72 -5.25
C VAL A 248 6.54 24.79 -4.32
N PRO A 249 6.82 23.47 -4.33
CA PRO A 249 6.30 22.55 -3.33
C PRO A 249 6.63 23.03 -1.90
N SER A 250 5.61 23.18 -1.07
CA SER A 250 5.75 23.66 0.30
C SER A 250 5.22 22.61 1.29
N PRO A 251 5.88 22.42 2.45
CA PRO A 251 5.36 21.58 3.54
C PRO A 251 3.92 21.89 3.92
N LYS A 252 3.51 23.16 3.78
CA LYS A 252 2.15 23.59 4.10
C LYS A 252 1.08 22.97 3.18
N ILE A 253 1.40 22.69 1.92
CA ILE A 253 0.47 22.02 0.99
C ILE A 253 0.16 20.61 1.50
N PHE A 254 1.20 19.86 1.89
CA PHE A 254 0.99 18.52 2.46
C PHE A 254 0.21 18.59 3.77
N GLU A 255 0.59 19.51 4.67
CA GLU A 255 -0.04 19.66 5.98
C GLU A 255 -1.52 20.00 5.87
N ASP A 256 -1.87 21.07 5.15
CA ASP A 256 -3.23 21.58 5.05
C ASP A 256 -4.15 20.52 4.41
N LEU A 257 -3.74 19.94 3.28
CA LEU A 257 -4.54 18.92 2.58
C LEU A 257 -4.74 17.65 3.41
N MET A 258 -3.71 17.20 4.13
CA MET A 258 -3.81 16.01 4.98
C MET A 258 -4.69 16.28 6.21
N VAL A 259 -4.59 17.46 6.82
CA VAL A 259 -5.48 17.87 7.92
C VAL A 259 -6.94 17.87 7.44
N ASP A 260 -7.22 18.52 6.30
CA ASP A 260 -8.58 18.58 5.74
C ASP A 260 -9.15 17.17 5.52
N LEU A 261 -8.37 16.26 4.90
CA LEU A 261 -8.79 14.88 4.70
C LEU A 261 -9.07 14.13 6.01
N ILE A 262 -8.19 14.27 7.01
CA ILE A 262 -8.35 13.57 8.30
C ILE A 262 -9.59 14.07 9.03
N MET A 263 -9.90 15.37 8.90
CA MET A 263 -11.06 16.00 9.54
C MET A 263 -12.41 15.59 8.93
N GLU A 264 -12.42 15.03 7.72
CA GLU A 264 -13.60 14.36 7.14
C GLU A 264 -14.01 13.08 7.90
N GLY A 265 -13.15 12.56 8.76
CA GLY A 265 -13.43 11.38 9.58
C GLY A 265 -13.62 10.10 8.76
N GLY A 266 -14.54 9.24 9.21
CA GLY A 266 -14.71 7.91 8.63
C GLY A 266 -13.51 7.01 8.91
N ASP A 267 -12.87 6.51 7.84
CA ASP A 267 -11.69 5.64 7.91
C ASP A 267 -10.40 6.47 7.75
N ALA A 268 -10.22 7.43 8.65
CA ALA A 268 -9.28 8.54 8.48
C ALA A 268 -7.81 8.10 8.44
N ASP A 269 -7.43 7.05 9.17
CA ASP A 269 -6.09 6.46 9.15
C ASP A 269 -5.77 5.87 7.77
N THR A 270 -6.66 5.04 7.22
CA THR A 270 -6.45 4.43 5.91
C THR A 270 -6.52 5.43 4.77
N ASN A 271 -7.46 6.39 4.83
CA ASN A 271 -7.53 7.48 3.86
C ASN A 271 -6.24 8.31 3.88
N GLY A 272 -5.74 8.64 5.09
CA GLY A 272 -4.48 9.35 5.27
C GLY A 272 -3.28 8.57 4.76
N ALA A 273 -3.20 7.26 5.02
CA ALA A 273 -2.10 6.42 4.55
C ALA A 273 -2.04 6.36 3.01
N ALA A 274 -3.18 6.16 2.35
CA ALA A 274 -3.24 6.10 0.89
C ALA A 274 -2.98 7.46 0.22
N ALA A 275 -3.59 8.52 0.74
CA ALA A 275 -3.43 9.87 0.19
C ALA A 275 -2.03 10.43 0.44
N GLY A 276 -1.49 10.24 1.64
CA GLY A 276 -0.13 10.65 2.01
C GLY A 276 0.94 9.97 1.15
N ALA A 277 0.71 8.72 0.73
CA ALA A 277 1.62 8.02 -0.17
C ALA A 277 1.68 8.67 -1.58
N LEU A 278 0.52 9.00 -2.16
CA LEU A 278 0.47 9.66 -3.48
C LEU A 278 0.98 11.10 -3.41
N LEU A 279 0.48 11.87 -2.45
CA LEU A 279 0.87 13.28 -2.28
C LEU A 279 2.35 13.40 -1.92
N GLY A 280 2.85 12.52 -1.07
CA GLY A 280 4.27 12.46 -0.70
C GLY A 280 5.18 12.04 -1.86
N ALA A 281 4.71 11.14 -2.75
CA ALA A 281 5.44 10.79 -3.97
C ALA A 281 5.55 11.97 -4.95
N PHE A 282 4.53 12.84 -5.00
CA PHE A 282 4.53 14.05 -5.83
C PHE A 282 5.36 15.20 -5.23
N LEU A 283 5.12 15.56 -3.97
CA LEU A 283 5.80 16.67 -3.31
C LEU A 283 7.25 16.36 -2.90
N GLY A 284 7.58 15.07 -2.79
CA GLY A 284 8.88 14.59 -2.34
C GLY A 284 9.17 14.89 -0.87
N ARG A 285 10.35 14.44 -0.39
CA ARG A 285 10.75 14.57 1.02
C ARG A 285 10.81 16.02 1.51
N ALA A 286 11.19 16.96 0.64
CA ALA A 286 11.27 18.38 0.98
C ALA A 286 9.89 19.05 1.17
N GLY A 287 8.85 18.46 0.59
CA GLY A 287 7.47 18.92 0.73
C GLY A 287 6.73 18.33 1.94
N LEU A 288 7.39 17.59 2.83
CA LEU A 288 6.78 17.06 4.04
C LEU A 288 7.01 18.00 5.25
N PRO A 289 6.02 18.17 6.16
CA PRO A 289 6.18 18.93 7.39
C PRO A 289 7.25 18.30 8.29
N LEU A 290 8.36 19.00 8.52
CA LEU A 290 9.48 18.48 9.32
C LEU A 290 9.02 18.06 10.72
N HIS A 291 8.15 18.83 11.36
CA HIS A 291 7.67 18.51 12.70
C HIS A 291 6.79 17.25 12.76
N TRP A 292 6.15 16.84 11.65
CA TRP A 292 5.45 15.55 11.54
C TRP A 292 6.44 14.42 11.26
N ALA A 293 7.32 14.63 10.28
CA ALA A 293 8.33 13.64 9.90
C ALA A 293 9.27 13.31 11.08
N ASP A 294 9.65 14.33 11.86
CA ASP A 294 10.52 14.19 13.03
C ASP A 294 9.78 13.63 14.24
N GLY A 295 8.47 13.86 14.33
CA GLY A 295 7.63 13.38 15.42
C GLY A 295 7.19 11.93 15.28
N LEU A 296 7.36 11.31 14.11
CA LEU A 296 6.95 9.93 13.83
C LEU A 296 7.65 8.94 14.77
N ALA A 297 6.88 8.08 15.45
CA ALA A 297 7.45 7.04 16.31
C ALA A 297 8.39 6.13 15.50
N HIS A 298 9.52 5.66 16.07
CA HIS A 298 10.50 4.81 15.36
C HIS A 298 10.99 5.35 14.00
N ARG A 299 10.94 6.68 13.78
CA ARG A 299 11.39 7.35 12.55
C ARG A 299 12.75 6.85 12.05
N ASP A 300 13.74 6.80 12.93
CA ASP A 300 15.11 6.45 12.55
C ASP A 300 15.23 5.01 12.06
N TRP A 301 14.49 4.09 12.70
CA TRP A 301 14.41 2.70 12.24
C TRP A 301 13.75 2.62 10.86
N MET A 302 12.65 3.34 10.64
CA MET A 302 11.96 3.35 9.35
C MET A 302 12.85 3.93 8.25
N ASN A 303 13.47 5.10 8.49
CA ASN A 303 14.40 5.73 7.55
C ASN A 303 15.55 4.78 7.20
N SER A 304 16.11 4.06 8.19
CA SER A 304 17.12 3.03 7.98
C SER A 304 16.65 1.93 7.00
N LYS A 305 15.39 1.47 7.08
CA LYS A 305 14.86 0.45 6.15
C LYS A 305 14.61 1.04 4.76
N ILE A 306 14.15 2.28 4.68
CA ILE A 306 13.95 2.99 3.40
C ILE A 306 15.29 3.22 2.70
N GLU A 307 16.33 3.69 3.39
CA GLU A 307 17.67 3.87 2.84
C GLU A 307 18.26 2.55 2.33
N ARG A 308 18.10 1.46 3.08
CA ARG A 308 18.51 0.13 2.61
C ARG A 308 17.73 -0.28 1.36
N LEU A 309 16.44 0.06 1.27
CA LEU A 309 15.62 -0.24 0.11
C LEU A 309 16.12 0.53 -1.12
N THR A 310 16.46 1.82 -0.99
CA THR A 310 16.97 2.61 -2.12
C THR A 310 18.31 2.09 -2.64
N VAL A 311 19.19 1.61 -1.75
CA VAL A 311 20.46 0.96 -2.12
C VAL A 311 20.21 -0.35 -2.86
N VAL A 312 19.33 -1.20 -2.32
CA VAL A 312 18.97 -2.49 -2.95
C VAL A 312 18.35 -2.31 -4.33
N LEU A 313 17.54 -1.27 -4.51
CA LEU A 313 16.92 -0.94 -5.80
C LEU A 313 17.88 -0.22 -6.76
N GLY A 314 19.10 0.10 -6.34
CA GLY A 314 20.08 0.84 -7.15
C GLY A 314 19.73 2.31 -7.39
N ILE A 315 18.83 2.89 -6.58
CA ILE A 315 18.42 4.30 -6.66
C ILE A 315 19.52 5.21 -6.11
N THR A 316 20.18 4.77 -5.04
CA THR A 316 21.29 5.48 -4.40
C THR A 316 22.52 4.59 -4.41
N GLU A 317 23.71 5.16 -4.61
CA GLU A 317 24.95 4.43 -4.43
C GLU A 317 25.05 3.93 -2.99
N GLY A 318 25.38 2.65 -2.81
CA GLY A 318 25.77 2.14 -1.52
C GLY A 318 27.08 2.80 -1.13
N HIS A 319 27.03 3.88 -0.35
CA HIS A 319 28.20 4.32 0.37
C HIS A 319 28.56 3.18 1.33
N GLY A 320 29.50 2.32 0.91
CA GLY A 320 30.21 1.47 1.84
C GLY A 320 30.68 2.37 2.97
N LEU A 321 30.32 2.01 4.21
CA LEU A 321 30.83 2.63 5.42
C LEU A 321 32.37 2.67 5.35
N LEU A 322 32.92 3.76 4.84
CA LEU A 322 34.34 4.11 4.83
C LEU A 322 34.38 5.54 5.38
N THR A 323 34.58 5.71 6.68
CA THR A 323 35.94 5.76 7.22
C THR A 323 35.92 5.56 8.74
N VAL A 324 36.32 4.37 9.21
CA VAL A 324 37.03 4.28 10.49
C VAL A 324 38.51 4.23 10.13
N ALA A 325 39.23 5.26 10.54
CA ALA A 325 40.67 5.34 10.38
C ALA A 325 41.36 4.09 10.95
N THR A 326 42.17 3.44 10.11
CA THR A 326 43.37 2.65 10.44
C THR A 326 43.39 1.92 11.78
N GLY A 327 43.12 0.62 11.74
CA GLY A 327 43.44 -0.30 12.83
C GLY A 327 43.02 -1.72 12.49
N ASN A 328 43.96 -2.55 12.05
CA ASN A 328 43.78 -3.97 11.74
C ASN A 328 43.03 -4.71 12.86
N HIS A 329 41.77 -5.08 12.62
CA HIS A 329 41.14 -6.31 13.12
C HIS A 329 39.86 -6.58 12.29
N PRO A 330 39.59 -7.84 11.89
CA PRO A 330 38.41 -8.17 11.10
C PRO A 330 37.17 -8.00 11.98
N CYS A 331 36.44 -6.92 11.78
CA CYS A 331 35.18 -6.66 12.46
C CYS A 331 34.12 -7.60 11.86
N ARG A 332 33.71 -8.61 12.64
CA ARG A 332 32.53 -9.43 12.33
C ARG A 332 31.32 -8.51 12.29
N ILE A 333 30.53 -8.61 11.22
CA ILE A 333 29.17 -8.10 11.17
C ILE A 333 28.44 -8.76 12.35
N PRO A 334 27.83 -8.00 13.29
CA PRO A 334 26.99 -8.61 14.30
C PRO A 334 25.78 -9.22 13.59
N ASP A 335 25.56 -10.52 13.77
CA ASP A 335 24.27 -11.14 13.49
C ASP A 335 23.23 -10.48 14.41
N GLU A 336 22.63 -9.38 13.94
CA GLU A 336 21.43 -8.82 14.56
C GLU A 336 20.30 -9.81 14.37
N LYS A 337 19.62 -10.13 15.48
CA LYS A 337 18.56 -11.13 15.62
C LYS A 337 17.28 -10.72 14.86
N ASP A 338 17.35 -10.62 13.54
CA ASP A 338 16.19 -10.49 12.64
C ASP A 338 15.51 -11.86 12.37
N GLU A 339 15.95 -12.94 13.03
CA GLU A 339 15.36 -14.28 12.91
C GLU A 339 14.14 -14.46 13.81
N ALA A 340 12.95 -14.46 13.22
CA ALA A 340 11.84 -15.22 13.77
C ALA A 340 12.19 -16.72 13.66
N PRO A 341 12.12 -17.52 14.74
CA PRO A 341 12.45 -18.92 14.67
C PRO A 341 11.49 -19.64 13.73
N TYR A 342 12.03 -20.30 12.71
CA TYR A 342 11.31 -21.30 11.94
C TYR A 342 10.85 -22.40 12.91
N GLY A 343 9.54 -22.41 13.21
CA GLY A 343 8.91 -23.48 13.96
C GLY A 343 8.94 -24.78 13.14
N GLY A 344 9.98 -25.57 13.36
CA GLY A 344 10.11 -26.93 12.85
C GLY A 344 9.91 -27.95 13.98
N LYS A 345 8.68 -28.41 14.16
CA LYS A 345 8.24 -29.82 14.21
C LYS A 345 6.78 -29.89 14.65
#